data_AF-A0A7M3M8Z0-F1
#
_entry.id   AF-A0A7M3M8Z0-F1
#
_cell.length_a   1.000
_cell.length_b   1.000
_cell.length_c   1.000
_cell.angle_alpha   90.00
_cell.angle_beta   90.00
_cell.angle_gamma   90.00
#
_symmetry.space_group_name_H-M   'P 1'
#
loop_
_entity.id
_entity.type
_entity.pdbx_description
1 polymer ?
#
loop_
_entity_poly.entity_id
_entity_poly.type
_entity_poly.pdbx_seq_one_letter_code
_entity_poly.pdbx_strand_id
1 'polypeptide(L)'
;MDLGIVDDTGALLAYAGPLQLGAPQYPQSAWFLNATDNDHHTSVVFMGIRNQPHFIVAASREWGGRRYILRATVDFEAFTRLVENIRIGETGHAFIVNRAGDFQTQPRSDFSQCKELLLE
;
A
#
# COMPACT_ATOMS: atom_id res chain seq x y z
N MET A 1 6.57 6.40 6.49
CA MET A 1 5.18 6.05 6.84
C MET A 1 4.44 7.31 7.22
N ASP A 2 3.13 7.32 7.00
CA ASP A 2 2.24 8.42 7.36
C ASP A 2 0.84 7.90 7.68
N LEU A 3 0.07 8.70 8.41
CA LEU A 3 -1.33 8.48 8.70
C LEU A 3 -2.17 9.60 8.10
N GLY A 4 -3.40 9.28 7.71
CA GLY A 4 -4.34 10.28 7.23
C GLY A 4 -5.79 9.91 7.49
N ILE A 5 -6.63 10.92 7.69
CA ILE A 5 -8.09 10.77 7.73
C ILE A 5 -8.64 11.32 6.42
N VAL A 6 -9.42 10.50 5.73
CA VAL A 6 -10.05 10.84 4.45
C VAL A 6 -11.56 10.72 4.60
N ASP A 7 -12.31 11.67 4.04
CA ASP A 7 -13.76 11.64 4.07
C ASP A 7 -14.38 10.87 2.89
N ASP A 8 -15.69 10.75 2.90
CA ASP A 8 -16.52 10.11 1.86
C ASP A 8 -16.39 10.72 0.47
N THR A 9 -15.84 11.93 0.33
CA THR A 9 -15.55 12.56 -0.97
C THR A 9 -14.16 12.24 -1.49
N GLY A 10 -13.30 11.64 -0.65
CA GLY A 10 -11.90 11.39 -0.96
C GLY A 10 -10.96 12.53 -0.55
N ALA A 11 -11.43 13.52 0.22
CA ALA A 11 -10.61 14.63 0.68
C ALA A 11 -9.77 14.23 1.91
N LEU A 12 -8.48 14.54 1.90
CA LEU A 12 -7.63 14.38 3.10
C LEU A 12 -7.92 15.48 4.12
N LEU A 13 -8.57 15.12 5.23
CA LEU A 13 -8.95 16.05 6.29
C LEU A 13 -7.83 16.29 7.31
N ALA A 14 -7.07 15.24 7.61
CA ALA A 14 -5.98 15.30 8.58
C ALA A 14 -4.82 14.43 8.09
N TYR A 15 -3.60 14.85 8.41
CA TYR A 15 -2.40 14.17 7.99
C TYR A 15 -1.33 14.24 9.08
N ALA A 16 -0.69 13.11 9.35
CA ALA A 16 0.46 13.00 10.22
C ALA A 16 1.56 12.23 9.48
N GLY A 17 2.57 12.95 8.99
CA GLY A 17 3.67 12.35 8.25
C GLY A 17 4.64 13.39 7.68
N PRO A 18 5.69 12.96 6.97
CA PRO A 18 6.82 13.81 6.59
C PRO A 18 6.58 14.68 5.34
N LEU A 19 5.41 14.59 4.71
CA LEU A 19 5.15 15.22 3.41
C LEU A 19 4.27 16.45 3.56
N GLN A 20 4.54 17.48 2.76
CA GLN A 20 3.65 18.64 2.62
C GLN A 20 2.62 18.33 1.54
N LEU A 21 1.64 17.51 1.90
CA LEU A 21 0.52 17.20 1.02
C LEU A 21 -0.44 18.39 1.08
N GLY A 22 -0.52 19.22 0.03
CA GLY A 22 -1.36 20.42 0.02
C GLY A 22 -2.84 20.13 0.33
N ALA A 23 -3.63 19.84 -0.70
CA ALA A 23 -5.04 19.45 -0.53
C ALA A 23 -5.34 18.22 -1.40
N PRO A 24 -4.71 17.07 -1.13
CA PRO A 24 -4.85 15.89 -1.98
C PRO A 24 -6.28 15.35 -1.93
N GLN A 25 -6.73 14.89 -3.10
CA GLN A 25 -8.03 14.30 -3.35
C GLN A 25 -7.84 12.90 -3.94
N TYR A 26 -8.60 11.93 -3.44
CA TYR A 26 -8.50 10.52 -3.84
C TYR A 26 -9.75 9.90 -4.48
N PRO A 27 -10.75 10.62 -5.01
CA PRO A 27 -12.03 10.02 -5.40
C PRO A 27 -11.91 8.95 -6.50
N GLN A 28 -10.80 8.95 -7.25
CA GLN A 28 -10.55 8.00 -8.33
C GLN A 28 -9.48 6.95 -7.99
N SER A 29 -8.88 6.99 -6.80
CA SER A 29 -7.84 6.01 -6.46
C SER A 29 -8.49 4.68 -6.12
N ALA A 30 -7.93 3.59 -6.64
CA ALA A 30 -8.47 2.25 -6.40
C ALA A 30 -8.51 1.91 -4.91
N TRP A 31 -7.49 2.31 -4.14
CA TRP A 31 -7.45 2.05 -2.69
C TRP A 31 -8.60 2.78 -1.96
N PHE A 32 -8.95 3.99 -2.39
CA PHE A 32 -10.03 4.77 -1.78
C PHE A 32 -11.38 4.12 -2.07
N LEU A 33 -11.66 3.83 -3.34
CA LEU A 33 -12.91 3.17 -3.74
C LEU A 33 -13.11 1.85 -2.98
N ASN A 34 -12.07 1.01 -2.92
CA ASN A 34 -12.16 -0.25 -2.16
C ASN A 34 -12.32 -0.03 -0.65
N ALA A 35 -11.66 0.97 -0.06
CA ALA A 35 -11.82 1.29 1.35
C ALA A 35 -13.20 1.92 1.65
N THR A 36 -13.85 2.56 0.68
CA THR A 36 -15.22 3.03 0.82
C THR A 36 -16.20 1.86 0.88
N ASP A 37 -15.95 0.77 0.15
CA ASP A 37 -16.83 -0.39 0.12
C ASP A 37 -16.58 -1.43 1.23
N ASN A 38 -15.44 -1.31 1.94
CA ASN A 38 -15.00 -2.30 2.92
C ASN A 38 -14.53 -1.65 4.24
N ASP A 39 -14.87 -2.27 5.38
CA ASP A 39 -14.43 -1.81 6.70
C ASP A 39 -12.91 -1.82 6.88
N HIS A 40 -12.22 -2.68 6.15
CA HIS A 40 -10.76 -2.76 6.10
C HIS A 40 -10.31 -3.07 4.67
N HIS A 41 -9.22 -2.43 4.24
CA HIS A 41 -8.66 -2.65 2.91
C HIS A 41 -7.13 -2.52 2.93
N THR A 42 -6.44 -3.41 2.21
CA THR A 42 -5.00 -3.30 1.94
C THR A 42 -4.80 -3.23 0.43
N SER A 43 -4.15 -2.16 -0.04
CA SER A 43 -3.86 -1.98 -1.45
C SER A 43 -2.66 -2.81 -1.89
N VAL A 44 -2.49 -2.94 -3.21
CA VAL A 44 -1.19 -3.30 -3.81
C VAL A 44 -0.19 -2.16 -3.64
N VAL A 45 1.09 -2.39 -3.99
CA VAL A 45 2.11 -1.36 -4.12
C VAL A 45 1.85 -0.51 -5.36
N PHE A 46 1.90 0.81 -5.20
CA PHE A 46 1.71 1.80 -6.25
C PHE A 46 2.48 3.09 -5.93
N MET A 47 2.58 4.00 -6.90
CA MET A 47 3.36 5.25 -6.74
C MET A 47 2.57 6.34 -6.01
N GLY A 48 1.27 6.45 -6.30
CA GLY A 48 0.37 7.48 -5.76
C GLY A 48 0.87 8.91 -5.94
N ILE A 49 0.33 9.83 -5.14
CA ILE A 49 0.74 11.25 -5.14
C ILE A 49 2.16 11.44 -4.55
N ARG A 50 2.62 10.45 -3.76
CA ARG A 50 3.97 10.45 -3.18
C ARG A 50 5.07 10.27 -4.22
N ASN A 51 4.72 9.77 -5.40
CA ASN A 51 5.67 9.38 -6.45
C ASN A 51 6.80 8.49 -5.93
N GLN A 52 6.47 7.62 -4.98
CA GLN A 52 7.37 6.66 -4.36
C GLN A 52 6.57 5.37 -4.10
N PRO A 53 7.14 4.18 -4.31
CA PRO A 53 6.45 2.93 -4.05
C PRO A 53 5.97 2.84 -2.60
N HIS A 54 4.68 2.60 -2.42
CA HIS A 54 4.07 2.35 -1.12
C HIS A 54 2.76 1.58 -1.31
N PHE A 55 2.22 1.05 -0.23
CA PHE A 55 0.85 0.56 -0.19
C PHE A 55 0.12 1.17 1.01
N ILE A 56 -1.20 1.05 0.99
CA ILE A 56 -2.09 1.60 2.00
C ILE A 56 -2.77 0.47 2.76
N VAL A 57 -2.79 0.60 4.08
CA VAL A 57 -3.69 -0.12 4.96
C VAL A 57 -4.75 0.87 5.44
N ALA A 58 -6.01 0.54 5.22
CA ALA A 58 -7.13 1.41 5.51
C ALA A 58 -8.13 0.72 6.46
N ALA A 59 -8.68 1.50 7.37
CA ALA A 59 -9.82 1.14 8.20
C ALA A 59 -10.90 2.21 8.03
N SER A 60 -12.11 1.78 7.71
CA SER A 60 -13.23 2.67 7.39
C SER A 60 -14.33 2.51 8.41
N ARG A 61 -14.91 3.63 8.88
CA ARG A 61 -16.03 3.63 9.83
C ARG A 61 -17.03 4.69 9.47
N GLU A 62 -18.30 4.39 9.74
CA GLU A 62 -19.35 5.41 9.69
C GLU A 62 -19.41 6.16 11.01
N TRP A 63 -19.52 7.48 10.92
CA TRP A 63 -19.71 8.36 12.06
C TRP A 63 -20.57 9.55 11.65
N GLY A 64 -21.69 9.78 12.36
CA GLY A 64 -22.60 10.90 12.06
C GLY A 64 -23.23 10.83 10.66
N GLY A 65 -23.45 9.61 10.13
CA GLY A 65 -24.02 9.40 8.79
C GLY A 65 -23.05 9.62 7.63
N ARG A 66 -21.75 9.82 7.92
CA ARG A 66 -20.68 9.94 6.92
C ARG A 66 -19.63 8.86 7.13
N ARG A 67 -19.01 8.42 6.04
CA ARG A 67 -17.90 7.44 6.10
C ARG A 67 -16.58 8.18 6.20
N TYR A 68 -15.74 7.74 7.13
CA TYR A 68 -14.37 8.21 7.32
C TYR A 68 -13.42 7.04 7.18
N ILE A 69 -12.29 7.30 6.54
CA ILE A 69 -11.25 6.32 6.26
C ILE A 69 -9.97 6.76 6.95
N LEU A 70 -9.52 5.99 7.93
CA LEU A 70 -8.17 6.08 8.47
C LEU A 70 -7.26 5.28 7.56
N ARG A 71 -6.28 5.94 6.95
CA ARG A 71 -5.24 5.29 6.15
C ARG A 71 -3.88 5.36 6.85
N ALA A 72 -3.11 4.30 6.68
CA ALA A 72 -1.69 4.25 6.98
C ALA A 72 -0.91 3.90 5.71
N THR A 73 0.19 4.60 5.43
CA THR A 73 1.11 4.18 4.37
C THR A 73 2.20 3.29 4.96
N VAL A 74 2.42 2.16 4.32
CA VAL A 74 3.57 1.31 4.59
C VAL A 74 4.63 1.59 3.53
N ASP A 75 5.84 1.85 3.99
CA ASP A 75 6.98 2.16 3.15
C ASP A 75 7.50 0.89 2.45
N PHE A 76 7.68 0.94 1.13
CA PHE A 76 8.08 -0.21 0.33
C PHE A 76 9.48 -0.74 0.68
N GLU A 77 10.41 0.15 1.01
CA GLU A 77 11.78 -0.22 1.36
C GLU A 77 11.81 -0.90 2.74
N ALA A 78 11.09 -0.33 3.71
CA ALA A 78 10.93 -0.96 5.02
C ALA A 78 10.25 -2.34 4.92
N PHE A 79 9.25 -2.48 4.05
CA PHE A 79 8.56 -3.75 3.83
C PHE A 79 9.46 -4.78 3.13
N THR A 80 10.23 -4.35 2.14
CA THR A 80 11.23 -5.20 1.47
C THR A 80 12.25 -5.74 2.47
N ARG A 81 12.85 -4.89 3.31
CA ARG A 81 13.80 -5.33 4.34
C ARG A 81 13.23 -6.37 5.31
N LEU A 82 11.95 -6.23 5.67
CA LEU A 82 11.30 -7.19 6.57
C LEU A 82 11.24 -8.59 5.94
N VAL A 83 10.97 -8.66 4.63
CA VAL A 83 10.89 -9.93 3.91
C VAL A 83 12.28 -10.48 3.58
N GLU A 84 13.24 -9.63 3.23
CA GLU A 84 14.63 -10.03 2.95
C GLU A 84 15.32 -10.69 4.14
N ASN A 85 14.95 -10.33 5.37
CA ASN A 85 15.47 -10.96 6.58
C ASN A 85 15.02 -12.42 6.75
N ILE A 86 14.03 -12.88 5.98
CA ILE A 86 13.61 -14.29 5.94
C ILE A 86 14.57 -15.04 5.02
N ARG A 87 15.67 -15.55 5.59
CA ARG A 87 16.71 -16.28 4.87
C ARG A 87 16.62 -17.79 5.18
N ILE A 88 16.44 -18.61 4.15
CA ILE A 88 16.48 -20.07 4.25
C ILE A 88 17.79 -20.56 3.63
N GLY A 89 18.76 -20.95 4.47
CA GLY A 89 20.09 -21.35 4.00
C GLY A 89 20.87 -20.20 3.35
N GLU A 90 21.88 -20.52 2.54
CA GLU A 90 22.74 -19.50 1.93
C GLU A 90 22.07 -18.77 0.74
N THR A 91 21.16 -19.45 0.04
CA THR A 91 20.59 -19.03 -1.26
C THR A 91 19.08 -18.75 -1.23
N GLY A 92 18.38 -19.03 -0.12
CA GLY A 92 16.95 -18.80 -0.03
C GLY A 92 16.62 -17.31 0.00
N HIS A 93 15.68 -16.92 -0.85
CA HIS A 93 15.18 -15.55 -0.97
C HIS A 93 13.66 -15.54 -0.85
N ALA A 94 13.14 -14.54 -0.13
CA ALA A 94 11.71 -14.31 0.02
C ALA A 94 11.31 -13.00 -0.67
N PHE A 95 10.12 -12.99 -1.24
CA PHE A 95 9.45 -11.82 -1.78
C PHE A 95 7.94 -12.04 -1.68
N ILE A 96 7.17 -10.97 -1.78
CA ILE A 96 5.70 -11.02 -1.78
C ILE A 96 5.21 -10.66 -3.18
N VAL A 97 4.21 -11.39 -3.67
CA VAL A 97 3.49 -11.07 -4.91
C VAL A 97 1.99 -10.90 -4.63
N ASN A 98 1.31 -10.11 -5.47
CA ASN A 98 -0.15 -10.06 -5.48
C ASN A 98 -0.71 -11.26 -6.26
N ARG A 99 -2.04 -11.37 -6.33
CA ARG A 99 -2.74 -12.44 -7.08
C ARG A 99 -2.50 -12.42 -8.59
N ALA A 100 -2.03 -11.30 -9.14
CA ALA A 100 -1.65 -11.17 -10.55
C ALA A 100 -0.17 -11.50 -10.79
N GLY A 101 0.57 -11.93 -9.76
CA GLY A 101 1.99 -12.22 -9.84
C GLY A 101 2.89 -10.99 -9.82
N ASP A 102 2.36 -9.78 -9.57
CA ASP A 102 3.19 -8.58 -9.45
C ASP A 102 3.88 -8.51 -8.10
N PHE A 103 5.18 -8.22 -8.11
CA PHE A 103 5.98 -8.00 -6.92
C PHE A 103 5.43 -6.86 -6.04
N GLN A 104 5.24 -7.16 -4.76
CA GLN A 104 4.87 -6.23 -3.67
C GLN A 104 6.05 -5.90 -2.76
N THR A 105 7.20 -6.53 -3.00
CA THR A 105 8.53 -6.22 -2.43
C THR A 105 9.57 -6.30 -3.52
N GLN A 106 10.72 -5.68 -3.34
CA GLN A 106 11.76 -5.73 -4.36
C GLN A 106 12.38 -7.14 -4.44
N PRO A 107 12.32 -7.84 -5.59
CA PRO A 107 13.11 -9.05 -5.78
C PRO A 107 14.59 -8.67 -5.93
N ARG A 108 15.51 -9.55 -5.50
CA ARG A 108 16.92 -9.41 -5.88
C ARG A 108 17.03 -9.49 -7.40
N SER A 109 18.02 -8.81 -7.97
CA SER A 109 18.27 -8.70 -9.41
C SER A 109 18.15 -10.04 -10.14
N ASP A 110 18.71 -11.09 -9.53
CA ASP A 110 18.81 -12.46 -10.02
C ASP A 110 17.44 -13.16 -10.17
N PHE A 111 16.41 -12.66 -9.47
CA PHE A 111 15.05 -13.21 -9.43
C PHE A 111 14.01 -12.30 -10.09
N SER A 112 14.45 -11.18 -10.70
CA SER A 112 13.55 -10.23 -11.37
C SER A 112 12.77 -10.85 -12.54
N GLN A 113 13.29 -11.92 -13.13
CA GLN A 113 12.67 -12.67 -14.24
C GLN A 113 11.74 -13.80 -13.79
N CYS A 114 11.68 -14.13 -12.49
CA CYS A 114 10.86 -15.23 -11.99
C CYS A 114 9.34 -14.98 -12.06
N LYS A 115 8.90 -13.81 -12.56
CA LYS A 115 7.48 -13.48 -12.68
C LYS A 115 6.71 -14.50 -13.52
N GLU A 116 7.32 -15.03 -14.58
CA GLU A 116 6.71 -16.03 -15.47
C GLU A 116 6.52 -17.40 -14.78
N LEU A 117 7.37 -17.74 -13.80
CA LEU A 117 7.31 -19.00 -13.04
C LEU A 117 6.23 -19.00 -11.94
N LEU A 118 5.67 -17.83 -11.59
CA LEU A 118 4.73 -17.68 -10.48
C LEU A 118 3.24 -17.74 -10.91
N LEU A 119 2.99 -17.80 -12.22
CA LEU A 119 1.66 -17.78 -12.81
C LEU A 119 1.29 -19.11 -13.50
N GLU A 120 2.15 -20.13 -13.39
CA GLU A 120 1.85 -21.53 -13.74
C GLU A 120 1.08 -22.24 -12.62
#